data_AF-A0A7X7I5J0-F1
#
_entry.id   AF-A0A7X7I5J0-F1
#
_cell.length_a   1.000
_cell.length_b   1.000
_cell.length_c   1.000
_cell.angle_alpha   90.00
_cell.angle_beta   90.00
_cell.angle_gamma   90.00
#
_symmetry.space_group_name_H-M   'P 1'
#
loop_
_entity.id
_entity.type
_entity.pdbx_description
1 polymer ?
#
loop_
_entity_poly.entity_id
_entity_poly.type
_entity_poly.pdbx_seq_one_letter_code
_entity_poly.pdbx_strand_id
1 'polypeptide(L)'
;MNNLEKLKKIGFEHVGSWSICDNKLDPNLICAQNEKNVLYCFVIGNKIKYIGKTTQELKKRLYSYINPGPTQHTNINNNKKIVEELKVGKIIKILALTKTKPIMYKGIALNIAAGLEDNLIQLVKPEWNFLSK
;
A
#
# COMPACT_ATOMS: atom_id res chain seq x y z
N MET A 1 16.74 14.02 -3.84
CA MET A 1 15.57 13.30 -4.41
C MET A 1 14.72 12.75 -3.28
N ASN A 2 13.42 13.07 -3.21
CA ASN A 2 12.55 12.59 -2.14
C ASN A 2 12.21 11.10 -2.32
N ASN A 3 11.73 10.43 -1.26
CA ASN A 3 11.46 8.99 -1.30
C ASN A 3 10.33 8.59 -2.27
N LEU A 4 9.34 9.46 -2.49
CA LEU A 4 8.27 9.22 -3.45
C LEU A 4 8.81 9.15 -4.89
N GLU A 5 9.71 10.05 -5.25
CA GLU A 5 10.37 10.04 -6.56
C GLU A 5 11.26 8.80 -6.76
N LYS A 6 11.88 8.28 -5.69
CA LYS A 6 12.56 6.97 -5.74
C LYS A 6 11.58 5.85 -6.07
N LEU A 7 10.43 5.80 -5.41
CA LEU A 7 9.41 4.77 -5.67
C LEU A 7 8.87 4.85 -7.10
N LYS A 8 8.57 6.05 -7.60
CA LYS A 8 8.12 6.22 -9.00
C LYS A 8 9.16 5.74 -10.00
N LYS A 9 10.45 6.03 -9.77
CA LYS A 9 11.54 5.57 -10.64
C LYS A 9 11.69 4.06 -10.72
N ILE A 10 11.33 3.33 -9.66
CA ILE A 10 11.34 1.85 -9.67
C ILE A 10 10.03 1.25 -10.17
N GLY A 11 9.08 2.08 -10.64
CA GLY A 11 7.84 1.64 -11.27
C GLY A 11 6.58 1.70 -10.40
N PHE A 12 6.59 2.42 -9.28
CA PHE A 12 5.32 2.70 -8.59
C PHE A 12 4.47 3.69 -9.39
N GLU A 13 3.24 3.29 -9.68
CA GLU A 13 2.28 4.09 -10.42
C GLU A 13 1.08 4.42 -9.53
N HIS A 14 0.40 5.54 -9.80
CA HIS A 14 -0.83 5.89 -9.10
C HIS A 14 -1.97 5.00 -9.59
N VAL A 15 -2.56 4.21 -8.68
CA VAL A 15 -3.59 3.22 -9.01
C VAL A 15 -4.95 3.53 -8.41
N GLY A 16 -5.04 4.54 -7.55
CA GLY A 16 -6.30 4.96 -6.95
C GLY A 16 -6.12 5.83 -5.72
N SER A 17 -7.23 6.06 -5.01
CA SER A 17 -7.23 6.81 -3.75
C SER A 17 -8.29 6.27 -2.80
N TRP A 18 -8.08 6.50 -1.50
CA TRP A 18 -9.12 6.24 -0.52
C TRP A 18 -10.15 7.39 -0.51
N SER A 19 -11.42 7.04 -0.40
CA SER A 19 -12.48 7.97 0.01
C SER A 19 -13.21 7.44 1.24
N ILE A 20 -14.02 8.30 1.84
CA ILE A 20 -14.93 7.95 2.92
C ILE A 20 -16.31 8.50 2.60
N CYS A 21 -17.33 7.66 2.75
CA CYS A 21 -18.75 8.02 2.64
C CYS A 21 -19.48 7.34 3.80
N ASP A 22 -20.31 8.07 4.54
CA ASP A 22 -21.06 7.55 5.71
C ASP A 22 -20.18 6.76 6.71
N ASN A 23 -18.99 7.30 7.02
CA ASN A 23 -17.95 6.67 7.84
C ASN A 23 -17.39 5.33 7.32
N LYS A 24 -17.73 4.92 6.10
CA LYS A 24 -17.21 3.72 5.46
C LYS A 24 -16.12 4.08 4.46
N LEU A 25 -14.97 3.42 4.59
CA LEU A 25 -13.87 3.56 3.65
C LEU A 25 -14.20 2.88 2.32
N ASP A 26 -13.77 3.50 1.22
CA ASP A 26 -13.86 2.92 -0.12
C ASP A 26 -12.53 3.13 -0.89
N PRO A 27 -11.87 2.06 -1.36
CA PRO A 27 -10.71 2.18 -2.22
C PRO A 27 -11.13 2.38 -3.68
N ASN A 28 -11.10 3.63 -4.14
CA ASN A 28 -11.38 4.01 -5.53
C ASN A 28 -10.17 3.71 -6.43
N LEU A 29 -10.04 2.45 -6.82
CA LEU A 29 -9.01 2.01 -7.75
C LEU A 29 -9.39 2.31 -9.20
N ILE A 30 -8.52 3.04 -9.90
CA ILE A 30 -8.63 3.32 -11.34
C ILE A 30 -7.98 2.22 -12.18
N CYS A 31 -7.01 1.48 -11.63
CA CYS A 31 -6.37 0.33 -12.26
C CYS A 31 -5.81 -0.65 -11.21
N ALA A 32 -5.18 -1.73 -11.69
CA ALA A 32 -4.52 -2.76 -10.87
C ALA A 32 -5.41 -3.54 -9.89
N GLN A 33 -6.74 -3.47 -10.01
CA GLN A 33 -7.69 -4.09 -9.08
C GLN A 33 -7.46 -5.59 -8.91
N ASN A 34 -7.21 -6.27 -10.03
CA ASN A 34 -7.08 -7.72 -10.12
C ASN A 34 -5.62 -8.20 -10.10
N GLU A 35 -4.66 -7.29 -9.97
CA GLU A 35 -3.24 -7.62 -9.96
C GLU A 35 -2.87 -8.31 -8.64
N LYS A 36 -2.01 -9.33 -8.74
CA LYS A 36 -1.47 -10.10 -7.63
C LYS A 36 0.04 -9.86 -7.49
N ASN A 37 0.63 -10.28 -6.37
CA ASN A 37 2.05 -10.05 -6.07
C ASN A 37 2.40 -8.55 -6.14
N VAL A 38 1.55 -7.73 -5.54
CA VAL A 38 1.63 -6.28 -5.60
C VAL A 38 2.33 -5.75 -4.36
N LEU A 39 3.25 -4.81 -4.55
CA LEU A 39 3.74 -3.93 -3.50
C LEU A 39 3.06 -2.57 -3.66
N TYR A 40 2.46 -2.05 -2.60
CA TYR A 40 1.71 -0.79 -2.65
C TYR A 40 2.08 0.11 -1.49
N CYS A 41 1.75 1.40 -1.62
CA CYS A 41 1.93 2.37 -0.57
C CYS A 41 0.78 3.39 -0.51
N PHE A 42 0.56 3.91 0.70
CA PHE A 42 -0.34 5.04 0.94
C PHE A 42 0.47 6.33 1.01
N VAL A 43 0.00 7.36 0.31
CA VAL A 43 0.73 8.61 0.13
C VAL A 43 -0.19 9.79 0.40
N ILE A 44 0.26 10.72 1.24
CA ILE A 44 -0.42 12.00 1.50
C ILE A 44 0.52 13.13 1.07
N GLY A 45 0.10 13.92 0.09
CA GLY A 45 0.99 14.88 -0.57
C GLY A 45 2.20 14.16 -1.17
N ASN A 46 3.39 14.46 -0.64
CA ASN A 46 4.66 13.83 -1.02
C ASN A 46 5.23 12.87 0.04
N LYS A 47 4.45 12.54 1.09
CA LYS A 47 4.89 11.68 2.20
C LYS A 47 4.30 10.27 2.06
N ILE A 48 5.17 9.27 1.99
CA ILE A 48 4.79 7.86 2.05
C ILE A 48 4.45 7.54 3.51
N LYS A 49 3.21 7.13 3.76
CA LYS A 49 2.67 6.86 5.09
C LYS A 49 2.74 5.39 5.47
N TYR A 50 2.48 4.51 4.51
CA TYR A 50 2.46 3.06 4.70
C TYR A 50 2.98 2.36 3.45
N ILE A 51 3.66 1.23 3.60
CA ILE A 51 4.05 0.29 2.55
C ILE A 51 3.52 -1.08 2.95
N GLY A 52 2.90 -1.80 2.02
CA GLY A 52 2.45 -3.17 2.23
C GLY A 52 2.53 -4.00 0.97
N LYS A 53 2.60 -5.32 1.13
CA LYS A 53 2.51 -6.29 0.03
C LYS A 53 1.24 -7.14 0.08
N THR A 54 0.95 -7.80 -1.04
CA THR A 54 -0.09 -8.82 -1.13
C THR A 54 0.21 -9.85 -2.21
N THR A 55 -0.08 -11.11 -1.92
CA THR A 55 -0.15 -12.20 -2.92
C THR A 55 -1.56 -12.36 -3.50
N GLN A 56 -2.57 -11.80 -2.83
CA GLN A 56 -3.95 -11.70 -3.31
C GLN A 56 -4.11 -10.50 -4.25
N GLU A 57 -5.28 -10.42 -4.90
CA GLU A 57 -5.68 -9.24 -5.68
C GLU A 57 -5.58 -7.97 -4.83
N LEU A 58 -5.04 -6.89 -5.40
CA LEU A 58 -4.90 -5.61 -4.72
C LEU A 58 -6.24 -5.14 -4.14
N LYS A 59 -7.33 -5.27 -4.90
CA LYS A 59 -8.68 -4.95 -4.42
C LYS A 59 -8.97 -5.69 -3.11
N LYS A 60 -8.86 -7.03 -3.09
CA LYS A 60 -9.13 -7.84 -1.89
C LYS A 60 -8.25 -7.41 -0.70
N ARG A 61 -6.97 -7.11 -0.92
CA ARG A 61 -6.09 -6.60 0.14
C ARG A 61 -6.58 -5.26 0.68
N LEU A 62 -6.96 -4.32 -0.18
CA LEU A 62 -7.46 -3.02 0.27
C LEU A 62 -8.77 -3.16 1.05
N TYR A 63 -9.71 -3.99 0.58
CA TYR A 63 -10.96 -4.26 1.29
C TYR A 63 -10.74 -4.81 2.72
N SER A 64 -9.66 -5.54 2.97
CA SER A 64 -9.34 -6.02 4.34
C SER A 64 -9.06 -4.90 5.34
N TYR A 65 -8.73 -3.69 4.88
CA TYR A 65 -8.63 -2.51 5.74
C TYR A 65 -9.99 -1.93 6.12
N ILE A 66 -11.05 -2.18 5.35
CA ILE A 66 -12.38 -1.57 5.59
C ILE A 66 -13.04 -2.22 6.82
N ASN A 67 -13.02 -3.55 6.87
CA ASN A 67 -13.61 -4.35 7.95
C ASN A 67 -12.54 -5.28 8.55
N PRO A 68 -11.63 -4.76 9.37
CA PRO A 68 -10.58 -5.57 9.97
C PRO A 68 -11.16 -6.56 10.99
N GLY A 69 -10.65 -7.79 11.00
CA GLY A 69 -10.91 -8.73 12.09
C GLY A 69 -10.23 -8.31 13.40
N PRO A 70 -10.67 -8.81 14.56
CA PRO A 70 -10.20 -8.34 15.88
C PRO A 70 -8.70 -8.56 16.12
N THR A 71 -8.09 -9.55 15.48
CA THR A 71 -6.65 -9.86 15.58
C THR A 71 -5.80 -9.20 14.49
N GLN A 72 -6.42 -8.46 13.57
CA GLN A 72 -5.74 -7.85 12.43
C GLN A 72 -5.22 -6.45 12.79
N HIS A 73 -4.34 -6.35 13.78
CA HIS A 73 -3.87 -5.08 14.34
C HIS A 73 -3.39 -4.07 13.28
N THR A 74 -2.62 -4.50 12.28
CA THR A 74 -2.19 -3.63 11.17
C THR A 74 -3.38 -3.08 10.38
N ASN A 75 -4.41 -3.90 10.13
CA ASN A 75 -5.59 -3.45 9.40
C ASN A 75 -6.42 -2.49 10.25
N ILE A 76 -6.57 -2.75 11.55
CA ILE A 76 -7.25 -1.87 12.51
C ILE A 76 -6.56 -0.50 12.56
N ASN A 77 -5.23 -0.48 12.73
CA ASN A 77 -4.48 0.76 12.84
C ASN A 77 -4.51 1.56 11.53
N ASN A 78 -4.38 0.89 10.39
CA ASN A 78 -4.47 1.56 9.09
C ASN A 78 -5.89 2.07 8.82
N ASN A 79 -6.94 1.31 9.14
CA ASN A 79 -8.34 1.78 9.03
C ASN A 79 -8.51 3.11 9.77
N LYS A 80 -8.15 3.13 11.06
CA LYS A 80 -8.24 4.31 11.91
C LYS A 80 -7.53 5.52 11.31
N LYS A 81 -6.28 5.36 10.89
CA LYS A 81 -5.46 6.44 10.30
C LYS A 81 -6.01 6.94 8.97
N ILE A 82 -6.48 6.05 8.12
CA ILE A 82 -7.11 6.42 6.84
C ILE A 82 -8.36 7.27 7.13
N VAL A 83 -9.23 6.83 8.05
CA VAL A 83 -10.43 7.57 8.44
C VAL A 83 -10.09 8.95 9.00
N GLU A 84 -9.15 9.03 9.94
CA GLU A 84 -8.71 10.28 10.57
C GLU A 84 -8.23 11.30 9.53
N GLU A 85 -7.35 10.87 8.63
CA GLU A 85 -6.78 11.75 7.61
C GLU A 85 -7.81 12.20 6.55
N LEU A 86 -8.74 11.32 6.16
CA LEU A 86 -9.82 11.68 5.25
C LEU A 86 -10.81 12.67 5.89
N LYS A 87 -11.12 12.52 7.18
CA LYS A 87 -12.03 13.43 7.91
C LYS A 87 -11.50 14.85 8.03
N VAL A 88 -10.18 15.03 8.05
CA VAL A 88 -9.54 16.36 8.01
C VAL A 88 -9.29 16.86 6.57
N GLY A 89 -9.91 16.22 5.57
CA GLY A 89 -9.88 16.66 4.17
C GLY A 89 -8.61 16.31 3.41
N LYS A 90 -7.74 15.43 3.93
CA LYS A 90 -6.53 15.01 3.19
C LYS A 90 -6.87 13.97 2.15
N ILE A 91 -6.12 13.99 1.05
CA ILE A 91 -6.20 13.00 -0.02
C ILE A 91 -5.14 11.93 0.23
N ILE A 92 -5.57 10.67 0.32
CA ILE A 92 -4.70 9.51 0.47
C ILE A 92 -4.64 8.77 -0.86
N LYS A 93 -3.53 8.96 -1.59
CA LYS A 93 -3.26 8.25 -2.84
C LYS A 93 -2.74 6.85 -2.55
N ILE A 94 -3.08 5.93 -3.45
CA ILE A 94 -2.59 4.56 -3.48
C ILE A 94 -1.68 4.45 -4.69
N LEU A 95 -0.41 4.13 -4.44
CA LEU A 95 0.52 3.80 -5.51
C LEU A 95 0.86 2.31 -5.42
N ALA A 96 1.10 1.69 -6.56
CA ALA A 96 1.46 0.28 -6.62
C ALA A 96 2.56 0.01 -7.64
N LEU A 97 3.45 -0.90 -7.28
CA LEU A 97 4.35 -1.59 -8.18
C LEU A 97 3.68 -2.90 -8.58
N THR A 98 3.30 -3.00 -9.85
CA THR A 98 2.56 -4.14 -10.42
C THR A 98 3.32 -4.73 -11.61
N LYS A 99 2.86 -5.88 -12.12
CA LYS A 99 3.39 -6.50 -13.35
C LYS A 99 4.91 -6.70 -13.35
N THR A 100 5.50 -6.89 -12.17
CA THR A 100 6.94 -7.14 -12.05
C THR A 100 7.26 -8.52 -12.62
N LYS A 101 8.18 -8.59 -13.58
CA LYS A 101 8.72 -9.88 -14.01
C LYS A 101 9.45 -10.52 -12.81
N PRO A 102 9.21 -11.80 -12.51
CA PRO A 102 9.95 -12.48 -11.47
C PRO A 102 11.43 -12.53 -11.82
N ILE A 103 12.29 -12.38 -10.82
CA ILE A 103 13.73 -12.64 -10.97
C ILE A 103 13.98 -14.11 -10.65
N MET A 104 14.73 -14.80 -11.50
CA MET A 104 15.11 -16.18 -11.27
C MET A 104 16.37 -16.23 -10.39
N TYR A 105 16.27 -16.83 -9.21
CA TYR A 105 17.41 -17.11 -8.33
C TYR A 105 17.62 -18.62 -8.24
N LYS A 106 18.69 -19.12 -8.85
CA LYS A 106 19.02 -20.56 -8.89
C LYS A 106 17.83 -21.44 -9.32
N GLY A 107 17.08 -20.99 -10.33
CA GLY A 107 15.91 -21.71 -10.86
C GLY A 107 14.59 -21.46 -10.11
N ILE A 108 14.60 -20.66 -9.03
CA ILE A 108 13.40 -20.30 -8.27
C ILE A 108 12.94 -18.89 -8.65
N ALA A 109 11.66 -18.74 -8.99
CA ALA A 109 11.06 -17.45 -9.29
C ALA A 109 10.82 -16.64 -8.00
N LEU A 110 11.49 -15.51 -7.86
CA LEU A 110 11.32 -14.62 -6.72
C LEU A 110 10.19 -13.61 -6.96
N ASN A 111 9.34 -13.48 -5.95
CA ASN A 111 8.35 -12.42 -5.89
C ASN A 111 9.03 -11.09 -5.51
N ILE A 112 9.12 -10.17 -6.48
CA ILE A 112 9.76 -8.87 -6.31
C ILE A 112 9.08 -8.02 -5.24
N ALA A 113 7.74 -8.03 -5.18
CA ALA A 113 7.01 -7.31 -4.14
C ALA A 113 7.37 -7.82 -2.74
N ALA A 114 7.56 -9.14 -2.58
CA ALA A 114 7.99 -9.72 -1.32
C ALA A 114 9.44 -9.36 -0.97
N GLY A 115 10.35 -9.37 -1.95
CA GLY A 115 11.77 -9.08 -1.73
C GLY A 115 12.10 -7.59 -1.50
N LEU A 116 11.25 -6.67 -1.95
CA LEU A 116 11.48 -5.23 -1.81
C LEU A 116 10.84 -4.61 -0.56
N GLU A 117 9.80 -5.22 0.01
CA GLU A 117 9.00 -4.59 1.08
C GLU A 117 9.84 -4.14 2.28
N ASP A 118 10.58 -5.06 2.91
CA ASP A 118 11.35 -4.75 4.12
C ASP A 118 12.43 -3.70 3.86
N ASN A 119 13.11 -3.82 2.72
CA ASN A 119 14.15 -2.87 2.30
C ASN A 119 13.56 -1.46 2.09
N LEU A 120 12.38 -1.35 1.48
CA LEU A 120 11.72 -0.08 1.27
C LEU A 120 11.16 0.49 2.58
N ILE A 121 10.63 -0.33 3.49
CA ILE A 121 10.22 0.11 4.83
C ILE A 121 11.42 0.68 5.60
N GLN A 122 12.57 0.01 5.58
CA GLN A 122 13.78 0.48 6.25
C GLN A 122 14.33 1.77 5.64
N LEU A 123 14.31 1.89 4.30
CA LEU A 123 14.80 3.06 3.58
C LEU A 123 13.89 4.28 3.78
N VAL A 124 12.57 4.08 3.70
CA VAL A 124 11.58 5.16 3.71
C VAL A 124 11.17 5.54 5.13
N LYS A 125 11.21 4.58 6.06
CA LYS A 125 10.66 4.66 7.42
C LYS A 125 9.22 5.20 7.48
N PRO A 126 8.25 4.57 6.79
CA PRO A 126 6.88 5.07 6.78
C PRO A 126 6.25 5.00 8.16
N GLU A 127 5.73 6.12 8.64
CA GLU A 127 5.17 6.29 9.98
C GLU A 127 4.18 5.18 10.36
N TRP A 128 3.34 4.72 9.42
CA TRP A 128 2.29 3.74 9.72
C TRP A 128 2.78 2.30 9.72
N ASN A 129 4.01 2.01 9.28
CA ASN A 129 4.59 0.66 9.37
C ASN A 129 5.15 0.35 10.76
N PHE A 130 5.60 1.36 11.51
CA PHE A 130 6.26 1.17 12.81
C PHE A 130 5.33 1.35 14.01
N LEU A 131 4.19 2.01 13.82
CA LEU A 131 3.13 2.16 14.83
C LEU A 131 2.18 0.96 14.91
N SER A 132 2.56 -0.17 14.31
CA SER A 132 1.77 -1.42 14.23
C SER A 132 2.42 -2.58 15.00
N LYS A 133 3.53 -2.29 15.69
CA LYS A 133 4.22 -3.22 16.59
C LYS A 133 3.99 -2.79 18.03
#